data_AF-A0AAD1Z6V6-F1
#
_entry.id   AF-A0AAD1Z6V6-F1
#
_cell.length_a   1.000
_cell.length_b   1.000
_cell.length_c   1.000
_cell.angle_alpha   90.00
_cell.angle_beta   90.00
_cell.angle_gamma   90.00
#
_symmetry.space_group_name_H-M   'P 1'
#
loop_
_entity.id
_entity.type
_entity.pdbx_description
1 polymer ?
#
loop_
_entity_poly.entity_id
_entity_poly.type
_entity_poly.pdbx_seq_one_letter_code
_entity_poly.pdbx_strand_id
1 'polypeptide(L)'
;MAKSNVEAKLTDSVEEWYKNFGSTRQKVTKLHFFVQEVIGGSNPTVVKVVEATANSATSFGQISMLDNLATEGPEPDSKKVGRDQGTVGFADLNDTAIQMVMNFAFTEGEYAGSTISILGRNQLFQEYRELPIVGGTGVFRFARGSAVTNTYSFDTATNKAKGVLEYTLFVIHYEA
;
A
#
# COMPACT_ATOMS: atom_id res chain seq x y z
N MET A 1 33.53 27.44 16.59
CA MET A 1 32.34 26.98 15.85
C MET A 1 31.46 26.21 16.82
N ALA A 2 30.32 26.77 17.22
CA ALA A 2 29.37 26.06 18.06
C ALA A 2 28.61 25.04 17.19
N LYS A 3 28.65 23.76 17.56
CA LYS A 3 27.77 22.74 16.98
C LYS A 3 26.37 23.04 17.50
N SER A 4 25.53 23.68 16.68
CA SER A 4 24.10 23.74 16.98
C SER A 4 23.54 22.34 16.76
N ASN A 5 23.47 21.56 17.85
CA ASN A 5 22.61 20.38 17.88
C ASN A 5 21.17 20.91 17.87
N VAL A 6 20.56 20.94 16.68
CA VAL A 6 19.12 21.12 16.57
C VAL A 6 18.51 19.78 16.99
N GLU A 7 18.29 19.59 18.28
CA GLU A 7 17.45 18.51 18.78
C GLU A 7 16.03 18.80 18.32
N ALA A 8 15.56 18.09 17.30
CA ALA A 8 14.16 18.08 16.95
C ALA A 8 13.39 17.49 18.13
N LYS A 9 12.44 18.24 18.70
CA LYS A 9 11.54 17.72 19.74
C LYS A 9 10.64 16.66 19.11
N LEU A 10 10.95 15.39 19.38
CA LEU A 10 10.02 14.29 19.16
C LEU A 10 8.88 14.41 20.19
N THR A 11 7.73 13.79 19.92
CA THR A 11 6.72 13.66 20.98
C THR A 11 7.25 12.74 22.06
N ASP A 12 6.88 12.99 23.32
CA ASP A 12 7.32 12.19 24.47
C ASP A 12 7.09 10.69 24.24
N SER A 13 5.96 10.33 23.61
CA SER A 13 5.60 8.96 23.25
C SER A 13 6.53 8.30 22.24
N VAL A 14 7.06 9.07 21.27
CA VAL A 14 8.01 8.52 20.29
C VAL A 14 9.35 8.30 20.98
N GLU A 15 9.85 9.27 21.74
CA GLU A 15 11.11 9.11 22.45
C GLU A 15 11.09 7.95 23.44
N GLU A 16 10.01 7.83 24.22
CA GLU A 16 9.85 6.77 25.20
C GLU A 16 9.88 5.39 24.54
N TRP A 17 9.18 5.23 23.42
CA TRP A 17 9.23 3.98 22.66
C TRP A 17 10.66 3.64 22.20
N TYR A 18 11.43 4.62 21.70
CA TYR A 18 12.81 4.38 21.27
C TYR A 18 13.76 4.09 22.44
N LYS A 19 13.56 4.72 23.59
CA LYS A 19 14.29 4.42 24.84
C LYS A 19 14.02 2.98 25.29
N ASN A 20 12.78 2.51 25.11
CA ASN A 20 12.35 1.17 25.53
C ASN A 20 12.54 0.09 24.46
N PHE A 21 12.95 0.43 23.23
CA PHE A 21 13.03 -0.51 22.10
C PHE A 21 13.81 -1.79 22.42
N GLY A 22 14.92 -1.69 23.16
CA GLY A 22 15.73 -2.85 23.54
C GLY A 22 15.00 -3.89 24.40
N SER A 23 13.86 -3.52 25.00
CA SER A 23 13.00 -4.39 25.80
C SER A 23 11.72 -4.82 25.07
N THR A 24 11.39 -4.18 23.95
CA THR A 24 10.19 -4.46 23.15
C THR A 24 10.33 -5.76 22.39
N ARG A 25 9.27 -6.58 22.41
CA ARG A 25 9.28 -7.87 21.71
C ARG A 25 8.85 -7.72 20.27
N GLN A 26 9.48 -8.50 19.39
CA GLN A 26 9.04 -8.65 18.02
C GLN A 26 7.74 -9.47 17.99
N LYS A 27 6.77 -9.03 17.19
CA LYS A 27 5.51 -9.74 16.93
C LYS A 27 5.23 -9.85 15.44
N VAL A 28 4.40 -10.82 15.08
CA VAL A 28 3.90 -11.02 13.71
C VAL A 28 2.40 -10.79 13.69
N THR A 29 1.95 -9.87 12.84
CA THR A 29 0.54 -9.58 12.63
C THR A 29 0.14 -10.01 11.23
N LYS A 30 -0.95 -10.79 11.12
CA LYS A 30 -1.59 -11.13 9.85
C LYS A 30 -2.78 -10.20 9.64
N LEU A 31 -2.78 -9.45 8.55
CA LEU A 31 -3.91 -8.61 8.14
C LEU A 31 -4.51 -9.19 6.86
N HIS A 32 -5.83 -9.08 6.72
CA HIS A 32 -6.56 -9.45 5.52
C HIS A 32 -7.63 -8.38 5.25
N PHE A 33 -7.70 -7.90 4.01
CA PHE A 33 -8.63 -6.87 3.57
C PHE A 33 -8.68 -6.80 2.03
N PHE A 34 -9.59 -5.98 1.52
CA PHE A 34 -9.79 -5.74 0.09
C PHE A 34 -9.51 -4.28 -0.26
N VAL A 35 -9.11 -4.03 -1.50
CA VAL A 35 -8.87 -2.69 -2.07
C VAL A 35 -9.82 -2.48 -3.24
N GLN A 36 -10.51 -1.34 -3.22
CA GLN A 36 -11.54 -0.95 -4.17
C GLN A 36 -10.96 0.05 -5.17
N GLU A 37 -10.69 -0.39 -6.40
CA GLU A 37 -10.17 0.45 -7.49
C GLU A 37 -11.28 0.91 -8.43
N VAL A 38 -11.27 2.19 -8.77
CA VAL A 38 -12.11 2.79 -9.81
C VAL A 38 -11.18 3.47 -10.82
N ILE A 39 -11.09 2.91 -12.01
CA ILE A 39 -10.15 3.36 -13.05
C ILE A 39 -10.85 4.32 -14.02
N GLY A 40 -12.15 4.12 -14.27
CA GLY A 40 -12.94 4.92 -15.20
C GLY A 40 -14.05 5.73 -14.54
N GLY A 41 -14.82 6.43 -15.37
CA GLY A 41 -15.98 7.21 -14.94
C GLY A 41 -15.61 8.58 -14.38
N SER A 42 -16.56 9.22 -13.69
CA SER A 42 -16.43 10.62 -13.25
C SER A 42 -15.56 10.80 -11.99
N ASN A 43 -15.41 9.75 -11.18
CA ASN A 43 -14.72 9.80 -9.89
C ASN A 43 -13.70 8.65 -9.78
N PRO A 44 -12.64 8.63 -10.62
CA PRO A 44 -11.62 7.60 -10.55
C PRO A 44 -10.78 7.74 -9.26
N THR A 45 -10.39 6.61 -8.69
CA THR A 45 -9.41 6.50 -7.59
C THR A 45 -8.02 6.15 -8.10
N VAL A 46 -7.92 5.73 -9.37
CA VAL A 46 -6.68 5.47 -10.10
C VAL A 46 -6.59 6.47 -11.25
N VAL A 47 -5.67 7.42 -11.16
CA VAL A 47 -5.53 8.50 -12.14
C VAL A 47 -4.21 8.39 -12.87
N LYS A 48 -4.26 8.30 -14.19
CA LYS A 48 -3.05 8.34 -15.02
C LYS A 48 -2.43 9.74 -14.97
N VAL A 49 -1.16 9.82 -14.58
CA VAL A 49 -0.39 11.08 -14.49
C VAL A 49 0.71 11.18 -15.54
N VAL A 50 1.16 10.04 -16.09
CA VAL A 50 2.06 9.98 -17.24
C VAL A 50 1.53 8.94 -18.21
N GLU A 51 1.47 9.29 -19.49
CA GLU A 51 1.05 8.39 -20.56
C GLU A 51 2.11 7.34 -20.88
N ALA A 52 1.66 6.19 -21.38
CA ALA A 52 2.56 5.17 -21.91
C ALA A 52 3.35 5.71 -23.11
N THR A 53 4.49 5.07 -23.38
CA THR A 53 5.19 5.25 -24.66
C THR A 53 4.30 4.81 -25.83
N ALA A 54 4.37 5.54 -26.95
CA ALA A 54 3.55 5.26 -28.13
C ALA A 54 3.77 3.82 -28.63
N ASN A 55 2.68 3.14 -29.00
CA ASN A 55 2.67 1.75 -29.48
C ASN A 55 3.17 0.69 -28.46
N SER A 56 3.21 1.02 -27.17
CA SER A 56 3.59 0.04 -26.14
C SER A 56 2.50 -1.02 -25.93
N ALA A 57 2.86 -2.30 -26.09
CA ALA A 57 1.98 -3.43 -25.80
C ALA A 57 1.73 -3.65 -24.29
N THR A 58 2.66 -3.23 -23.43
CA THR A 58 2.61 -3.43 -21.96
C THR A 58 2.27 -2.14 -21.20
N SER A 59 1.89 -1.07 -21.90
CA SER A 59 1.78 0.28 -21.34
C SER A 59 3.06 0.85 -20.69
N PHE A 60 4.25 0.32 -21.04
CA PHE A 60 5.54 0.77 -20.56
C PHE A 60 5.68 2.30 -20.54
N GLY A 61 6.12 2.81 -19.38
CA GLY A 61 6.30 4.24 -19.11
C GLY A 61 5.08 4.94 -18.54
N GLN A 62 3.90 4.31 -18.56
CA GLN A 62 2.71 4.87 -17.93
C GLN A 62 2.89 4.91 -16.40
N ILE A 63 2.50 6.02 -15.77
CA ILE A 63 2.44 6.18 -14.31
C ILE A 63 1.03 6.58 -13.90
N SER A 64 0.52 5.94 -12.85
CA SER A 64 -0.77 6.26 -12.22
C SER A 64 -0.59 6.61 -10.75
N MET A 65 -1.38 7.57 -10.27
CA MET A 65 -1.57 7.92 -8.87
C MET A 65 -2.77 7.17 -8.29
N LEU A 66 -2.65 6.71 -7.05
CA LEU A 66 -3.63 5.89 -6.35
C LEU A 66 -4.14 6.58 -5.09
N ASP A 67 -5.46 6.53 -4.88
CA ASP A 67 -6.10 6.77 -3.58
C ASP A 67 -7.36 5.90 -3.48
N ASN A 68 -7.14 4.60 -3.25
CA ASN A 68 -8.16 3.56 -3.24
C ASN A 68 -8.71 3.33 -1.82
N LEU A 69 -9.97 2.92 -1.72
CA LEU A 69 -10.55 2.53 -0.42
C LEU A 69 -10.10 1.11 -0.05
N ALA A 70 -9.68 0.92 1.20
CA ALA A 70 -9.47 -0.42 1.76
C ALA A 70 -10.65 -0.80 2.69
N THR A 71 -11.16 -2.02 2.53
CA THR A 71 -12.36 -2.52 3.21
C THR A 71 -12.16 -3.94 3.78
N GLU A 72 -12.94 -4.30 4.80
CA GLU A 72 -12.89 -5.63 5.43
C GLU A 72 -13.47 -6.73 4.52
N GLY A 73 -14.50 -6.39 3.72
CA GLY A 73 -15.10 -7.29 2.73
C GLY A 73 -14.86 -6.82 1.30
N PRO A 74 -15.15 -7.66 0.29
CA PRO A 74 -14.99 -7.30 -1.11
C PRO A 74 -16.03 -6.26 -1.58
N GLU A 75 -17.14 -6.09 -0.85
CA GLU A 75 -18.14 -5.09 -1.15
C GLU A 75 -17.68 -3.67 -0.75
N PRO A 76 -17.91 -2.65 -1.58
CA PRO A 76 -17.41 -1.29 -1.33
C PRO A 76 -18.09 -0.57 -0.15
N ASP A 77 -19.25 -1.06 0.31
CA ASP A 77 -19.98 -0.56 1.48
C ASP A 77 -19.68 -1.37 2.76
N SER A 78 -18.83 -2.40 2.66
CA SER A 78 -18.33 -3.09 3.83
C SER A 78 -17.47 -2.16 4.71
N LYS A 79 -17.16 -2.62 5.93
CA LYS A 79 -16.45 -1.81 6.92
C LYS A 79 -15.13 -1.30 6.35
N LYS A 80 -14.91 0.01 6.47
CA LYS A 80 -13.68 0.64 6.01
C LYS A 80 -12.55 0.33 6.98
N VAL A 81 -11.35 0.12 6.45
CA VAL A 81 -10.15 -0.10 7.27
C VAL A 81 -9.07 0.94 7.02
N GLY A 82 -9.05 1.53 5.83
CA GLY A 82 -8.02 2.50 5.45
C GLY A 82 -8.05 2.91 3.99
N ARG A 83 -6.88 3.30 3.50
CA ARG A 83 -6.63 3.71 2.12
C ARG A 83 -5.38 3.03 1.58
N ASP A 84 -5.39 2.74 0.29
CA ASP A 84 -4.19 2.42 -0.49
C ASP A 84 -3.80 3.66 -1.30
N GLN A 85 -2.62 4.22 -1.00
CA GLN A 85 -2.17 5.50 -1.52
C GLN A 85 -0.75 5.44 -2.05
N GLY A 86 -0.51 6.00 -3.23
CA GLY A 86 0.82 6.07 -3.81
C GLY A 86 0.81 6.10 -5.32
N THR A 87 1.83 5.49 -5.92
CA THR A 87 2.00 5.46 -7.38
C THR A 87 2.32 4.07 -7.88
N VAL A 88 1.90 3.79 -9.10
CA VAL A 88 2.30 2.61 -9.85
C VAL A 88 2.80 3.01 -11.22
N GLY A 89 3.82 2.32 -11.72
CA GLY A 89 4.39 2.56 -13.04
C GLY A 89 4.51 1.27 -13.81
N PHE A 90 4.06 1.23 -15.06
CA PHE A 90 4.29 0.09 -15.95
C PHE A 90 5.77 0.08 -16.37
N ALA A 91 6.52 -0.86 -15.79
CA ALA A 91 7.98 -0.82 -15.76
C ALA A 91 8.63 -2.00 -16.49
N ASP A 92 7.84 -2.81 -17.19
CA ASP A 92 8.31 -4.00 -17.90
C ASP A 92 7.97 -3.90 -19.40
N LEU A 93 8.97 -4.21 -20.24
CA LEU A 93 8.87 -4.14 -21.70
C LEU A 93 8.18 -5.37 -22.32
N ASN A 94 8.17 -6.50 -21.59
CA ASN A 94 7.72 -7.79 -22.10
C ASN A 94 6.43 -8.25 -21.42
N ASP A 95 6.28 -7.96 -20.13
CA ASP A 95 5.11 -8.32 -19.35
C ASP A 95 4.28 -7.09 -18.97
N THR A 96 2.98 -7.26 -18.80
CA THR A 96 2.14 -6.27 -18.12
C THR A 96 2.40 -6.34 -16.61
N ALA A 97 3.48 -5.68 -16.19
CA ALA A 97 3.91 -5.60 -14.80
C ALA A 97 4.10 -4.17 -14.35
N ILE A 98 3.66 -3.88 -13.12
CA ILE A 98 3.80 -2.56 -12.51
C ILE A 98 4.86 -2.60 -11.40
N GLN A 99 5.67 -1.55 -11.32
CA GLN A 99 6.37 -1.19 -10.10
C GLN A 99 5.38 -0.45 -9.20
N MET A 100 5.26 -0.90 -7.96
CA MET A 100 4.42 -0.27 -6.94
C MET A 100 5.29 0.52 -5.96
N VAL A 101 4.86 1.73 -5.64
CA VAL A 101 5.41 2.58 -4.57
C VAL A 101 4.22 3.16 -3.83
N MET A 102 3.75 2.46 -2.80
CA MET A 102 2.47 2.77 -2.14
C MET A 102 2.50 2.47 -0.64
N ASN A 103 1.49 2.98 0.05
CA ASN A 103 1.25 2.72 1.46
C ASN A 103 -0.20 2.29 1.69
N PHE A 104 -0.39 1.33 2.59
CA PHE A 104 -1.67 1.16 3.29
C PHE A 104 -1.70 2.12 4.47
N ALA A 105 -2.60 3.10 4.44
CA ALA A 105 -2.86 4.05 5.52
C ALA A 105 -4.13 3.65 6.26
N PHE A 106 -3.99 3.07 7.45
CA PHE A 106 -5.13 2.62 8.24
C PHE A 106 -5.80 3.79 8.93
N THR A 107 -7.12 3.89 8.82
CA THR A 107 -7.90 5.02 9.35
C THR A 107 -8.90 4.60 10.42
N GLU A 108 -9.15 3.30 10.56
CA GLU A 108 -10.12 2.75 11.52
C GLU A 108 -9.52 1.56 12.29
N GLY A 109 -10.15 1.20 13.40
CA GLY A 109 -9.76 0.07 14.24
C GLY A 109 -8.46 0.31 15.03
N GLU A 110 -7.85 -0.79 15.48
CA GLU A 110 -6.66 -0.77 16.35
C GLU A 110 -5.40 -0.20 15.66
N TYR A 111 -5.39 -0.15 14.34
CA TYR A 111 -4.25 0.33 13.54
C TYR A 111 -4.43 1.77 13.03
N ALA A 112 -5.52 2.44 13.39
CA ALA A 112 -5.81 3.80 12.92
C ALA A 112 -4.62 4.75 13.15
N GLY A 113 -4.24 5.49 12.10
CA GLY A 113 -3.09 6.40 12.10
C GLY A 113 -1.74 5.73 11.81
N SER A 114 -1.70 4.40 11.67
CA SER A 114 -0.49 3.65 11.28
C SER A 114 -0.45 3.42 9.77
N THR A 115 0.76 3.19 9.25
CA THR A 115 0.95 2.85 7.82
C THR A 115 1.83 1.63 7.62
N ILE A 116 1.66 0.94 6.49
CA ILE A 116 2.57 -0.08 5.97
C ILE A 116 2.97 0.32 4.54
N SER A 117 4.26 0.26 4.23
CA SER A 117 4.82 0.66 2.94
C SER A 117 5.18 -0.54 2.08
N ILE A 118 4.84 -0.48 0.78
CA ILE A 118 5.13 -1.48 -0.23
C ILE A 118 5.99 -0.86 -1.34
N LEU A 119 7.07 -1.55 -1.70
CA LEU A 119 7.90 -1.20 -2.86
C LEU A 119 8.28 -2.48 -3.61
N GLY A 120 7.67 -2.76 -4.75
CA GLY A 120 7.89 -4.04 -5.43
C GLY A 120 7.33 -4.13 -6.83
N ARG A 121 7.65 -5.23 -7.51
CA ARG A 121 7.15 -5.57 -8.85
C ARG A 121 5.89 -6.43 -8.72
N ASN A 122 4.85 -6.09 -9.48
CA ASN A 122 3.56 -6.76 -9.48
C ASN A 122 3.13 -7.14 -10.92
N GLN A 123 3.18 -8.43 -11.26
CA GLN A 123 2.77 -8.95 -12.57
C GLN A 123 1.25 -9.21 -12.59
N LEU A 124 0.47 -8.32 -13.21
CA LEU A 124 -0.98 -8.24 -13.02
C LEU A 124 -1.76 -9.51 -13.37
N PHE A 125 -1.24 -10.35 -14.28
CA PHE A 125 -1.91 -11.58 -14.74
C PHE A 125 -1.47 -12.85 -14.00
N GLN A 126 -0.60 -12.75 -13.00
CA GLN A 126 -0.35 -13.86 -12.09
C GLN A 126 -1.47 -13.95 -11.04
N GLU A 127 -1.84 -15.18 -10.69
CA GLU A 127 -2.89 -15.47 -9.70
C GLU A 127 -2.49 -14.95 -8.31
N TYR A 128 -1.28 -15.29 -7.84
CA TYR A 128 -0.73 -14.85 -6.57
C TYR A 128 0.52 -14.02 -6.77
N ARG A 129 0.55 -12.84 -6.17
CA ARG A 129 1.61 -11.85 -6.38
C ARG A 129 2.15 -11.43 -5.01
N GLU A 130 3.40 -11.77 -4.74
CA GLU A 130 4.07 -11.43 -3.49
C GLU A 130 4.84 -10.11 -3.63
N LEU A 131 4.66 -9.21 -2.68
CA LEU A 131 5.24 -7.88 -2.62
C LEU A 131 5.92 -7.67 -1.27
N PRO A 132 7.12 -7.08 -1.23
CA PRO A 132 7.81 -6.85 0.03
C PRO A 132 7.18 -5.67 0.79
N ILE A 133 7.02 -5.87 2.09
CA ILE A 133 6.80 -4.79 3.05
C ILE A 133 8.17 -4.22 3.42
N VAL A 134 8.39 -2.95 3.08
CA VAL A 134 9.69 -2.27 3.23
C VAL A 134 9.73 -1.32 4.43
N GLY A 135 8.61 -1.11 5.10
CA GLY A 135 8.53 -0.23 6.26
C GLY A 135 7.11 -0.06 6.79
N GLY A 136 7.00 0.72 7.86
CA GLY A 136 5.72 1.12 8.44
C GLY A 136 5.89 2.20 9.50
N THR A 137 4.78 2.79 9.91
CA THR A 137 4.70 3.86 10.91
C THR A 137 3.70 3.51 12.01
N GLY A 138 3.67 4.29 13.09
CA GLY A 138 2.77 4.06 14.22
C GLY A 138 3.02 2.68 14.85
N VAL A 139 1.96 1.88 14.96
CA VAL A 139 2.01 0.50 15.48
C VAL A 139 2.94 -0.39 14.63
N PHE A 140 3.09 -0.09 13.35
CA PHE A 140 3.94 -0.84 12.41
C PHE A 140 5.36 -0.27 12.28
N ARG A 141 5.86 0.42 13.31
CA ARG A 141 7.24 0.91 13.33
C ARG A 141 8.23 -0.27 13.15
N PHE A 142 9.22 -0.07 12.28
CA PHE A 142 10.19 -1.09 11.84
C PHE A 142 9.56 -2.30 11.13
N ALA A 143 8.35 -2.14 10.56
CA ALA A 143 7.70 -3.22 9.85
C ALA A 143 8.54 -3.74 8.67
N ARG A 144 8.57 -5.06 8.54
CA ARG A 144 9.07 -5.80 7.37
C ARG A 144 8.23 -7.05 7.16
N GLY A 145 8.26 -7.64 5.98
CA GLY A 145 7.55 -8.87 5.69
C GLY A 145 7.05 -8.94 4.26
N SER A 146 5.93 -9.64 4.06
CA SER A 146 5.37 -9.91 2.74
C SER A 146 3.88 -9.57 2.69
N ALA A 147 3.46 -8.96 1.59
CA ALA A 147 2.07 -8.83 1.20
C ALA A 147 1.81 -9.78 0.02
N VAL A 148 0.72 -10.52 0.07
CA VAL A 148 0.24 -11.36 -1.03
C VAL A 148 -1.04 -10.75 -1.55
N THR A 149 -1.13 -10.57 -2.86
CA THR A 149 -2.33 -10.03 -3.51
C THR A 149 -2.75 -10.83 -4.74
N ASN A 150 -4.05 -10.85 -4.96
CA ASN A 150 -4.74 -11.42 -6.10
C ASN A 150 -5.88 -10.50 -6.53
N THR A 151 -6.33 -10.63 -7.78
CA THR A 151 -7.50 -9.91 -8.27
C THR A 151 -8.74 -10.71 -7.91
N TYR A 152 -9.58 -10.19 -7.00
CA TYR A 152 -10.83 -10.83 -6.59
C TYR A 152 -11.91 -10.70 -7.68
N SER A 153 -12.07 -9.50 -8.23
CA SER A 153 -12.96 -9.25 -9.35
C SER A 153 -12.49 -8.06 -10.17
N PHE A 154 -12.87 -8.04 -11.45
CA PHE A 154 -12.61 -6.90 -12.34
C PHE A 154 -13.79 -6.75 -13.31
N ASP A 155 -14.51 -5.64 -13.19
CA ASP A 155 -15.68 -5.31 -14.01
C ASP A 155 -15.31 -4.26 -15.07
N THR A 156 -15.30 -4.69 -16.33
CA THR A 156 -15.11 -3.84 -17.51
C THR A 156 -16.42 -3.52 -18.23
N ALA A 157 -17.56 -4.03 -17.77
CA ALA A 157 -18.85 -3.90 -18.45
C ALA A 157 -19.44 -2.48 -18.32
N THR A 158 -18.87 -1.63 -17.46
CA THR A 158 -19.30 -0.24 -17.27
C THR A 158 -18.20 0.73 -17.68
N ASN A 159 -18.58 1.96 -18.08
CA ASN A 159 -17.66 3.09 -18.28
C ASN A 159 -16.83 3.47 -17.01
N LYS A 160 -16.91 2.68 -15.93
CA LYS A 160 -16.27 2.93 -14.65
C LYS A 160 -15.06 2.03 -14.37
N ALA A 161 -14.86 0.93 -15.12
CA ALA A 161 -13.76 -0.03 -14.96
C ALA A 161 -13.31 -0.23 -13.49
N LYS A 162 -13.92 -1.19 -12.79
CA LYS A 162 -13.73 -1.37 -11.35
C LYS A 162 -12.97 -2.64 -11.03
N GLY A 163 -11.99 -2.55 -10.14
CA GLY A 163 -11.24 -3.69 -9.63
C GLY A 163 -11.46 -3.88 -8.13
N VAL A 164 -11.52 -5.13 -7.69
CA VAL A 164 -11.41 -5.49 -6.28
C VAL A 164 -10.15 -6.35 -6.14
N LEU A 165 -9.18 -5.86 -5.38
CA LEU A 165 -7.96 -6.60 -5.06
C LEU A 165 -8.04 -7.13 -3.65
N GLU A 166 -7.63 -8.37 -3.44
CA GLU A 166 -7.52 -8.97 -2.13
C GLU A 166 -6.07 -8.88 -1.65
N TYR A 167 -5.87 -8.59 -0.38
CA TYR A 167 -4.55 -8.48 0.24
C TYR A 167 -4.50 -9.28 1.54
N THR A 168 -3.44 -10.10 1.68
CA THR A 168 -3.02 -10.67 2.95
C THR A 168 -1.61 -10.19 3.27
N LEU A 169 -1.44 -9.53 4.41
CA LEU A 169 -0.15 -9.01 4.85
C LEU A 169 0.35 -9.83 6.04
N PHE A 170 1.63 -10.22 5.99
CA PHE A 170 2.37 -10.82 7.09
C PHE A 170 3.42 -9.82 7.56
N VAL A 171 3.12 -9.13 8.65
CA VAL A 171 3.89 -7.97 9.11
C VAL A 171 4.68 -8.36 10.34
N ILE A 172 6.01 -8.36 10.24
CA ILE A 172 6.90 -8.45 11.39
C ILE A 172 7.12 -7.03 11.89
N HIS A 173 6.75 -6.75 13.14
CA HIS A 173 6.99 -5.47 13.80
C HIS A 173 7.18 -5.68 15.30
N TYR A 174 7.06 -4.63 16.11
CA TYR A 174 7.31 -4.67 17.54
C TYR A 174 6.03 -4.31 18.31
N GLU A 175 5.94 -4.76 19.56
CA GLU A 175 4.90 -4.32 20.49
C GLU A 175 4.93 -2.79 20.66
N ALA A 176 3.75 -2.19 20.83
CA ALA A 176 3.61 -0.75 21.05
C ALA A 176 3.89 -0.40 22.50
#